data_AF-A0A8S0R762-F1
#
_entry.id   AF-A0A8S0R762-F1
#
_cell.length_a   1.000
_cell.length_b   1.000
_cell.length_c   1.000
_cell.angle_alpha   90.00
_cell.angle_beta   90.00
_cell.angle_gamma   90.00
#
_symmetry.space_group_name_H-M   'P 1'
#
loop_
_entity.id
_entity.type
_entity.pdbx_description
1 polymer ?
#
loop_
_entity_poly.entity_id
_entity_poly.type
_entity_poly.pdbx_seq_one_letter_code
_entity_poly.pdbx_strand_id
1 'polypeptide(L)' 'MPGLITDFLISLDDHFLYLANWLHGDIRKYNIEDLATPQLTGQVYVGGLVQKGRTVVVEA' A
#
# COMPACT_ATOMS: atom_id res chain seq x y z
N MET A 1 -16.82 1.64 1.50
CA MET A 1 -16.33 2.54 2.56
C MET A 1 -15.14 3.33 2.02
N PRO A 2 -14.97 4.62 2.35
CA PRO A 2 -13.78 5.37 1.96
C PRO A 2 -12.53 4.82 2.66
N GLY A 3 -11.38 4.91 1.99
CA GLY A 3 -10.08 4.58 2.58
C GLY A 3 -9.79 5.45 3.79
N LEU A 4 -9.19 4.88 4.84
CA LEU A 4 -8.60 5.65 5.94
C LEU A 4 -7.08 5.52 5.80
N ILE A 5 -6.48 6.42 5.02
CA ILE A 5 -5.03 6.51 4.88
C ILE A 5 -4.50 7.18 6.16
N THR A 6 -3.69 6.46 6.93
CA THR A 6 -3.08 7.02 8.16
C THR A 6 -1.64 7.46 7.92
N ASP A 7 -0.92 6.71 7.08
CA ASP A 7 0.52 6.89 6.88
C ASP A 7 0.89 6.67 5.42
N PHE A 8 1.99 7.32 5.03
CA PHE A 8 2.65 7.09 3.76
C PHE A 8 4.18 7.08 3.93
N LEU A 9 4.85 6.41 3.01
CA LEU A 9 6.31 6.42 2.92
C LEU A 9 6.72 6.36 1.45
N ILE A 10 7.88 6.94 1.15
CA ILE A 10 8.52 6.89 -0.16
C ILE A 10 9.73 5.95 -0.04
N SER A 11 9.98 5.14 -1.06
CA SER A 11 11.18 4.31 -1.11
C SER A 11 12.44 5.17 -1.19
N LEU A 12 13.57 4.64 -0.71
CA LEU A 12 14.82 5.40 -0.68
C LEU A 12 15.37 5.76 -2.07
N ASP A 13 14.90 5.07 -3.11
CA ASP A 13 15.22 5.32 -4.51
C ASP A 13 14.18 6.20 -5.24
N ASP A 14 13.21 6.77 -4.50
CA ASP A 14 12.15 7.67 -5.01
C ASP A 14 11.24 7.08 -6.11
N HIS A 15 11.28 5.77 -6.35
CA HIS A 15 10.45 5.12 -7.37
C HIS A 15 9.08 4.66 -6.86
N PHE A 16 8.90 4.51 -5.55
CA PHE A 16 7.68 3.92 -4.99
C PHE A 16 7.08 4.71 -3.83
N LEU A 17 5.77 4.94 -3.89
CA LEU A 17 4.95 5.44 -2.79
C LEU A 17 4.17 4.27 -2.17
N TYR A 18 4.22 4.13 -0.85
CA TYR A 18 3.40 3.18 -0.12
C TYR A 18 2.39 3.91 0.75
N LEU A 19 1.15 3.41 0.77
CA LEU A 19 0.04 3.94 1.56
C LEU A 19 -0.52 2.87 2.49
N ALA A 20 -0.68 3.20 3.76
CA ALA A 20 -1.35 2.35 4.74
C ALA A 20 -2.83 2.72 4.85
N ASN A 21 -3.72 1.88 4.31
CA ASN A 21 -5.17 2.05 4.46
C ASN A 21 -5.68 1.26 5.68
N TRP A 22 -5.65 1.90 6.85
CA TRP A 22 -5.94 1.23 8.11
C TRP A 22 -7.33 0.57 8.15
N LEU A 23 -8.38 1.26 7.69
CA LEU A 23 -9.75 0.74 7.74
C LEU A 23 -9.96 -0.45 6.79
N HIS A 24 -9.36 -0.40 5.60
CA HIS A 24 -9.43 -1.48 4.62
C HIS A 24 -8.52 -2.64 5.00
N GLY A 25 -7.44 -2.34 5.73
CA GLY A 25 -6.42 -3.29 6.12
C GLY A 25 -5.52 -3.69 4.98
N ASP A 26 -5.25 -2.78 4.04
CA ASP A 26 -4.33 -3.03 2.93
C ASP A 26 -3.21 -1.98 2.86
N ILE A 27 -2.03 -2.44 2.44
CA ILE A 27 -0.92 -1.58 2.04
C ILE A 27 -0.91 -1.56 0.51
N ARG A 28 -0.86 -0.37 -0.07
CA ARG A 28 -0.77 -0.18 -1.51
C ARG A 28 0.59 0.37 -1.88
N LYS A 29 1.20 -0.20 -2.92
CA LYS A 29 2.45 0.25 -3.52
C LYS A 29 2.14 0.87 -4.89
N TYR A 30 2.54 2.11 -5.08
CA TYR A 30 2.43 2.83 -6.34
C TYR A 30 3.83 3.07 -6.92
N ASN A 31 4.02 2.83 -8.21
CA ASN A 31 5.16 3.36 -8.96
C ASN A 31 4.91 4.86 -9.20
N ILE A 32 5.90 5.68 -8.87
CA ILE A 32 5.87 7.15 -8.97
C ILE A 32 6.99 7.72 -9.86
N GLU A 33 7.55 6.94 -10.78
CA GLU A 33 8.51 7.43 -11.80
C GLU A 33 7.92 8.59 -12.64
N ASP A 34 6.61 8.51 -12.96
CA ASP A 34 5.82 9.66 -13.42
C ASP A 34 4.91 10.16 -12.30
N LEU A 35 5.31 11.29 -11.68
CA LEU A 35 4.58 11.93 -10.58
C LEU A 35 3.16 12.38 -10.96
N ALA A 36 2.90 12.66 -12.25
CA ALA A 36 1.57 13.04 -12.72
C ALA A 36 0.62 11.84 -12.80
N THR A 37 1.17 10.63 -12.91
CA THR A 37 0.40 9.41 -13.15
C THR A 37 0.86 8.24 -12.26
N PRO A 38 0.67 8.30 -10.92
CA PRO A 38 1.04 7.19 -10.03
C PRO A 38 0.30 5.89 -10.40
N GLN A 39 1.05 4.80 -10.58
CA GLN A 39 0.50 3.51 -11.02
C GLN A 39 0.49 2.49 -9.88
N LEU A 40 -0.67 1.90 -9.56
CA LEU A 40 -0.76 0.84 -8.54
C LEU A 40 -0.03 -0.42 -9.04
N THR A 41 1.07 -0.78 -8.39
CA THR A 41 1.92 -1.93 -8.75
C THR A 41 1.87 -3.08 -7.75
N GLY A 42 1.36 -2.84 -6.54
CA GLY A 42 1.23 -3.88 -5.53
C GLY A 42 0.18 -3.56 -4.48
N GLN A 43 -0.44 -4.60 -3.93
CA GLN A 43 -1.42 -4.49 -2.86
C GLN A 43 -1.36 -5.73 -1.98
N VAL A 44 -1.26 -5.53 -0.66
CA VAL A 44 -1.22 -6.63 0.31
C VAL A 44 -2.24 -6.36 1.41
N TYR A 45 -3.07 -7.35 1.70
CA TYR A 45 -4.08 -7.29 2.76
C TYR A 45 -3.51 -7.88 4.07
N VAL A 46 -3.44 -7.03 5.09
CA VAL A 46 -2.84 -7.28 6.41
C VAL A 46 -3.79 -6.89 7.55
N GLY A 47 -5.08 -7.25 7.44
CA GLY A 47 -6.07 -7.08 8.51
C GLY A 47 -7.23 -6.18 8.08
N GLY A 48 -7.63 -5.25 8.95
CA GLY A 48 -8.72 -4.31 8.70
C GLY A 48 -10.13 -4.91 8.78
N LEU A 49 -11.12 -4.17 8.28
CA LEU A 49 -12.53 -4.53 8.37
C LEU A 49 -13.12 -5.08 7.06
N VAL A 50 -12.43 -4.89 5.93
CA VAL A 50 -13.00 -5.17 4.59
C VAL A 50 -12.68 -6.58 4.12
N GLN A 51 -11.43 -7.02 4.28
CA GLN A 51 -10.99 -8.33 3.79
C GLN A 51 -10.11 -9.01 4.81
N LYS A 52 -10.31 -10.32 4.99
CA LYS A 52 -9.45 -11.11 5.87
C LYS A 52 -8.02 -11.10 5.30
N GLY A 53 -7.05 -10.70 6.10
CA GLY A 53 -5.64 -10.73 5.72
C GLY A 53 -5.21 -12.12 5.28
N ARG A 54 -4.27 -12.18 4.33
CA ARG A 54 -3.62 -13.44 3.92
C ARG A 54 -2.32 -13.60 4.69
N THR A 55 -1.83 -14.83 4.81
CA THR A 55 -0.47 -15.07 5.34
C THR A 55 0.52 -14.35 4.43
N VAL A 56 1.15 -13.31 4.94
CA VAL A 56 2.23 -12.60 4.25
C VAL A 56 3.53 -13.30 4.62
N VAL A 57 4.22 -13.83 3.62
CA VAL A 57 5.56 -14.41 3.78
C VAL A 57 6.54 -13.33 3.38
N VAL A 58 7.41 -12.94 4.31
CA VAL A 58 8.55 -12.07 4.01
C VAL A 58 9.71 -13.00 3.74
N GLU A 59 10.18 -13.03 2.49
CA GLU A 59 11.44 -13.68 2.15
C GLU A 59 12.58 -12.76 2.62
N ALA A 60 13.50 -13.32 3.41
CA ALA A 60 14.64 -12.62 4.01
C ALA A 60 15.87 -12.67 3.10
#